data_AF-A0A2E7VBL0-F1
#
_entry.id   AF-A0A2E7VBL0-F1
#
_cell.length_a   1.000
_cell.length_b   1.000
_cell.length_c   1.000
_cell.angle_alpha   90.00
_cell.angle_beta   90.00
_cell.angle_gamma   90.00
#
_symmetry.space_group_name_H-M   'P 1'
#
loop_
_entity.id
_entity.type
_entity.pdbx_description
1 polymer ?
#
loop_
_entity_poly.entity_id
_entity_poly.type
_entity_poly.pdbx_seq_one_letter_code
_entity_poly.pdbx_strand_id
1 'polypeptide(L)'
;MAKINRRGLMLVLSSPSGAGKTSICRELLSQEENLKMSISATTRPRRPGEVHGVDYNFIDGVQFDKLIKKGALLEYAKVFDYYYGTPRDQVENALEIGQDVLFDIDWQGTQQLGEHLEADLIRVFILP
;
A
#
# COMPACT_ATOMS: atom_id res chain seq x y z
N MET A 1 -7.76 4.64 31.11
CA MET A 1 -6.41 4.13 30.79
C MET A 1 -5.81 5.03 29.75
N ALA A 2 -4.58 5.53 29.93
CA ALA A 2 -3.90 6.27 28.88
C ALA A 2 -3.65 5.30 27.71
N LYS A 3 -4.19 5.64 26.52
CA LYS A 3 -3.94 4.87 25.31
C LYS A 3 -2.46 5.03 25.00
N ILE A 4 -1.67 3.96 25.11
CA ILE A 4 -0.27 3.99 24.69
C ILE A 4 -0.30 4.24 23.18
N ASN A 5 0.25 5.38 22.75
CA ASN A 5 0.39 5.67 21.33
C ASN A 5 1.42 4.70 20.76
N ARG A 6 0.94 3.71 20.02
CA ARG A 6 1.78 2.83 19.21
C ARG A 6 1.97 3.46 17.84
N ARG A 7 3.11 3.21 17.22
CA ARG A 7 3.27 3.39 15.78
C ARG A 7 2.44 2.33 15.05
N GLY A 8 1.90 2.68 13.89
CA GLY A 8 1.19 1.77 13.01
C GLY A 8 2.16 0.77 12.37
N LEU A 9 1.60 -0.27 11.76
CA LEU A 9 2.34 -1.30 11.03
C LEU A 9 1.96 -1.29 9.56
N MET A 10 2.92 -1.61 8.71
CA MET A 10 2.71 -1.91 7.30
C MET A 10 2.50 -3.42 7.15
N LEU A 11 1.29 -3.84 6.79
CA LEU A 11 0.94 -5.25 6.61
C LEU A 11 0.91 -5.61 5.13
N VAL A 12 1.80 -6.51 4.70
CA VAL A 12 1.79 -7.08 3.35
C VAL A 12 1.23 -8.50 3.42
N LEU A 13 0.07 -8.71 2.77
CA LEU A 13 -0.51 -10.04 2.60
C LEU A 13 -0.16 -10.61 1.23
N SER A 14 0.36 -11.83 1.22
CA SER A 14 0.72 -12.59 0.02
C SER A 14 0.14 -14.00 0.08
N SER A 15 -0.18 -14.60 -1.08
CA SER A 15 -0.73 -15.96 -1.15
C SER A 15 -0.53 -16.56 -2.55
N PRO A 16 -0.54 -17.90 -2.70
CA PRO A 16 -0.76 -18.54 -4.00
C PRO A 16 -2.10 -18.12 -4.61
N SER A 17 -2.24 -18.30 -5.92
CA SER A 17 -3.52 -18.07 -6.62
C SER A 17 -4.60 -18.98 -6.03
N GLY A 18 -5.77 -18.43 -5.75
CA GLY A 18 -6.92 -19.17 -5.20
C GLY A 18 -6.92 -19.36 -3.68
N ALA A 19 -5.89 -18.94 -2.94
CA ALA A 19 -5.81 -19.11 -1.48
C ALA A 19 -6.61 -18.07 -0.66
N GLY A 20 -7.51 -17.30 -1.29
CA GLY A 20 -8.48 -16.46 -0.56
C GLY A 20 -7.98 -15.09 -0.06
N LYS A 21 -6.79 -14.62 -0.44
CA LYS A 21 -6.23 -13.31 -0.02
C LYS A 21 -7.23 -12.16 -0.15
N THR A 22 -7.90 -12.01 -1.29
CA THR A 22 -8.87 -10.91 -1.49
C THR A 22 -10.03 -10.97 -0.50
N SER A 23 -10.54 -12.16 -0.20
CA SER A 23 -11.60 -12.35 0.80
C SER A 23 -11.11 -11.98 2.20
N ILE A 24 -9.91 -12.42 2.57
CA ILE A 24 -9.29 -12.09 3.87
C ILE A 24 -9.05 -10.59 4.00
N CYS A 25 -8.49 -9.93 2.98
CA CYS A 25 -8.27 -8.48 3.01
C CYS A 25 -9.58 -7.70 3.22
N ARG A 26 -10.64 -8.08 2.51
CA ARG A 26 -11.96 -7.42 2.63
C ARG A 26 -12.53 -7.59 4.04
N GLU A 27 -12.46 -8.81 4.57
CA GLU A 27 -12.96 -9.08 5.92
C GLU A 27 -12.17 -8.27 6.97
N LEU A 28 -10.83 -8.28 6.89
CA LEU A 28 -9.96 -7.50 7.78
C LEU A 28 -10.29 -6.01 7.75
N LEU A 29 -10.42 -5.42 6.56
CA LEU A 29 -10.76 -4.00 6.41
C LEU A 29 -12.18 -3.68 6.93
N SER A 30 -13.10 -4.65 6.95
CA SER A 30 -14.45 -4.46 7.46
C SER A 30 -14.55 -4.57 8.99
N GLN A 31 -13.68 -5.37 9.61
CA GLN A 31 -13.67 -5.61 11.05
C GLN A 31 -12.74 -4.67 11.82
N GLU A 32 -11.63 -4.24 11.21
CA GLU A 32 -10.60 -3.44 11.88
C GLU A 32 -10.65 -1.97 11.43
N GLU A 33 -11.35 -1.12 12.19
CA GLU A 33 -11.50 0.31 11.88
C GLU A 33 -10.15 1.07 11.83
N ASN A 34 -9.13 0.55 12.52
CA ASN A 34 -7.80 1.14 12.55
C ASN A 34 -6.84 0.59 11.48
N LEU A 35 -7.34 -0.24 10.55
CA LEU A 35 -6.62 -0.73 9.38
C LEU A 35 -7.14 -0.04 8.13
N LYS A 36 -6.24 0.49 7.29
CA LYS A 36 -6.61 1.07 6.00
C LYS A 36 -5.87 0.44 4.85
N MET A 37 -6.53 0.37 3.71
CA MET A 37 -5.89 0.00 2.46
C MET A 37 -4.95 1.12 2.00
N SER A 38 -3.74 0.76 1.58
CA SER A 38 -2.83 1.68 0.89
C SER A 38 -3.43 2.10 -0.46
N ILE A 39 -3.36 3.39 -0.78
CA ILE A 39 -3.84 3.93 -2.07
C ILE A 39 -2.64 4.30 -2.93
N SER A 40 -2.29 3.42 -3.87
CA SER A 40 -1.16 3.63 -4.76
C SER A 40 -1.43 4.75 -5.78
N ALA A 41 -0.40 5.46 -6.17
CA ALA A 41 -0.40 6.29 -7.37
C ALA A 41 -0.21 5.42 -8.62
N THR A 42 -0.87 5.77 -9.72
CA THR A 42 -0.70 5.06 -11.00
C THR A 42 -0.77 6.00 -12.20
N THR A 43 0.02 5.67 -13.24
CA THR A 43 -0.08 6.33 -14.56
C THR A 43 -1.12 5.70 -15.48
N ARG A 44 -1.78 4.64 -15.03
CA ARG A 44 -2.85 3.99 -15.79
C ARG A 44 -4.07 4.90 -15.88
N PRO A 45 -4.74 4.99 -17.05
CA PRO A 45 -6.05 5.61 -17.14
C PRO A 45 -7.06 4.94 -16.20
N ARG A 46 -7.86 5.77 -15.53
CA ARG A 46 -8.97 5.33 -14.67
C ARG A 46 -9.99 4.53 -15.49
N ARG A 47 -10.39 3.37 -15.00
CA ARG A 47 -11.47 2.54 -15.57
C ARG A 47 -12.85 3.06 -15.15
N PRO A 48 -13.91 2.75 -15.91
CA PRO A 48 -15.28 3.01 -15.46
C PRO A 48 -15.53 2.42 -14.08
N GLY A 49 -16.07 3.22 -13.17
CA GLY A 49 -16.36 2.82 -11.78
C GLY A 49 -15.24 3.09 -10.76
N GLU A 50 -13.98 3.25 -11.19
CA GLU A 50 -12.89 3.62 -10.27
C GLU A 50 -12.99 5.10 -9.87
N VAL A 51 -12.55 5.45 -8.66
CA VAL A 51 -12.60 6.78 -8.04
C VAL A 51 -11.18 7.20 -7.64
N HIS A 52 -10.78 8.39 -8.06
CA HIS A 52 -9.47 8.97 -7.72
C HIS A 52 -9.38 9.25 -6.21
N GLY A 53 -8.27 8.84 -5.59
CA GLY A 53 -8.05 8.98 -4.15
C GLY A 53 -8.80 7.94 -3.31
N VAL A 54 -9.44 6.95 -3.95
CA VAL A 54 -10.07 5.81 -3.27
C VAL A 54 -9.48 4.51 -3.79
N ASP A 55 -9.58 4.26 -5.10
CA ASP A 55 -8.99 3.07 -5.71
C ASP A 55 -7.50 3.29 -5.99
N TYR A 56 -7.18 4.42 -6.62
CA TYR A 56 -5.81 4.86 -6.91
C TYR A 56 -5.72 6.38 -6.96
N ASN A 57 -4.52 6.91 -6.75
CA ASN A 57 -4.17 8.27 -7.17
C ASN A 57 -3.77 8.24 -8.66
N PHE A 58 -4.75 8.41 -9.54
CA PHE A 58 -4.51 8.49 -10.99
C PHE A 58 -3.79 9.79 -11.34
N ILE A 59 -2.54 9.68 -11.79
CA ILE A 59 -1.66 10.81 -12.14
C ILE A 59 -1.02 10.59 -13.50
N ASP A 60 -0.49 11.63 -14.13
CA ASP A 60 0.25 11.47 -15.39
C ASP A 60 1.71 11.01 -15.17
N GLY A 61 2.39 10.61 -16.25
CA GLY A 61 3.78 10.16 -16.18
C GLY A 61 4.76 11.25 -15.72
N VAL A 62 4.48 12.53 -15.99
CA VAL A 62 5.33 13.65 -15.58
C VAL A 62 5.24 13.86 -14.07
N GLN A 63 4.03 13.75 -13.51
CA GLN A 63 3.79 13.78 -12.08
C GLN A 63 4.43 12.58 -11.39
N PHE A 64 4.31 11.37 -11.96
CA PHE A 64 4.93 10.17 -11.39
C PHE A 64 6.47 10.29 -11.33
N ASP A 65 7.11 10.74 -12.42
CA ASP A 65 8.55 10.99 -12.47
C ASP A 65 9.01 12.03 -11.43
N LYS A 66 8.20 13.07 -11.21
CA LYS A 66 8.45 14.04 -10.13
C LYS A 66 8.41 13.39 -8.74
N LEU A 67 7.51 12.44 -8.49
CA LEU A 67 7.44 11.73 -7.21
C LEU A 67 8.69 10.87 -6.99
N ILE A 68 9.13 10.14 -8.01
CA ILE A 68 10.38 9.35 -7.97
C ILE A 68 11.56 10.26 -7.64
N LYS A 69 11.76 11.35 -8.40
CA LYS A 69 12.89 12.28 -8.23
C LYS A 69 12.94 12.94 -6.86
N LYS A 70 11.79 13.07 -6.20
CA LYS A 70 11.69 13.64 -4.85
C LYS A 70 11.84 12.60 -3.73
N GLY A 71 11.97 11.30 -4.04
CA GLY A 71 11.94 10.24 -3.04
C GLY A 71 10.58 10.11 -2.34
N ALA A 72 9.51 10.58 -2.98
CA ALA A 72 8.17 10.66 -2.40
C ALA A 72 7.36 9.35 -2.53
N LEU A 73 8.00 8.28 -3.00
CA LEU A 73 7.42 6.93 -3.07
C LEU A 73 8.21 5.99 -2.16
N LEU A 74 7.49 5.12 -1.43
CA LEU A 74 8.11 4.05 -0.64
C LEU A 74 8.46 2.84 -1.50
N GLU A 75 7.70 2.62 -2.56
CA GLU A 75 8.00 1.63 -3.58
C GLU A 75 7.40 2.08 -4.90
N TYR A 76 7.96 1.63 -6.01
CA TYR A 76 7.32 1.72 -7.30
C TYR A 76 7.77 0.60 -8.24
N ALA A 77 6.89 0.24 -9.16
CA ALA A 77 7.16 -0.73 -10.20
C ALA A 77 6.45 -0.34 -11.51
N LYS A 78 6.98 -0.85 -12.61
CA LYS A 78 6.31 -0.80 -13.91
C LYS A 78 5.63 -2.14 -14.16
N VAL A 79 4.30 -2.12 -14.24
CA VAL A 79 3.48 -3.31 -14.52
C VAL A 79 2.85 -3.12 -15.90
N PHE A 80 3.29 -3.93 -16.86
CA PHE A 80 3.03 -3.72 -18.29
C PHE A 80 3.49 -2.31 -18.73
N ASP A 81 2.56 -1.48 -19.17
CA ASP A 81 2.84 -0.13 -19.70
C ASP A 81 2.70 0.98 -18.66
N TYR A 82 2.24 0.66 -17.46
CA TYR A 82 1.89 1.67 -16.45
C TYR A 82 2.76 1.53 -15.20
N TYR A 83 3.02 2.68 -14.57
CA TYR A 83 3.71 2.72 -13.30
C TYR A 83 2.70 2.70 -12.16
N TYR A 84 3.11 2.06 -11.07
CA TYR A 84 2.41 2.01 -9.81
C TYR A 84 3.42 2.32 -8.71
N GLY A 85 2.99 3.02 -7.66
CA GLY A 85 3.84 3.24 -6.50
C GLY A 85 3.08 3.78 -5.31
N THR A 86 3.59 3.52 -4.12
CA THR A 86 2.98 3.91 -2.85
C THR A 86 3.49 5.28 -2.42
N PRO A 87 2.61 6.30 -2.29
CA PRO A 87 2.99 7.61 -1.75
C PRO A 87 3.52 7.51 -0.32
N ARG A 88 4.74 8.01 -0.09
CA ARG A 88 5.42 7.93 1.21
C ARG A 88 4.64 8.64 2.32
N ASP A 89 4.32 9.92 2.10
CA ASP A 89 3.69 10.77 3.11
C ASP A 89 2.37 10.18 3.61
N GLN A 90 1.58 9.55 2.73
CA GLN A 90 0.31 8.94 3.12
C GLN A 90 0.51 7.80 4.12
N VAL A 91 1.51 6.95 3.87
CA VAL A 91 1.82 5.81 4.74
C VAL A 91 2.47 6.29 6.03
N GLU A 92 3.52 7.11 5.96
CA GLU A 92 4.24 7.57 7.16
C GLU A 92 3.32 8.32 8.12
N ASN A 93 2.44 9.20 7.61
CA ASN A 93 1.45 9.89 8.43
C ASN A 93 0.46 8.91 9.10
N ALA A 94 0.04 7.86 8.40
CA ALA A 94 -0.83 6.83 8.98
C ALA A 94 -0.11 6.07 10.11
N LEU A 95 1.14 5.67 9.88
CA LEU A 95 1.95 4.97 10.88
C LEU A 95 2.20 5.86 12.11
N GLU A 96 2.47 7.14 11.93
CA GLU A 96 2.71 8.08 13.04
C GLU A 96 1.51 8.25 13.97
N ILE A 97 0.28 8.22 13.43
CA ILE A 97 -0.95 8.30 14.23
C ILE A 97 -1.41 6.94 14.77
N GLY A 98 -0.62 5.88 14.56
CA GLY A 98 -0.92 4.53 15.04
C GLY A 98 -1.92 3.75 14.19
N GLN A 99 -2.18 4.19 12.96
CA GLN A 99 -3.04 3.50 11.99
C GLN A 99 -2.24 2.50 11.17
N ASP A 100 -2.74 1.27 11.07
CA ASP A 100 -2.10 0.22 10.28
C ASP A 100 -2.48 0.37 8.81
N VAL A 101 -1.55 -0.02 7.93
CA VAL A 101 -1.72 0.09 6.48
C VAL A 101 -1.57 -1.29 5.85
N LEU A 102 -2.62 -1.73 5.16
CA LEU A 102 -2.65 -2.96 4.39
C LEU A 102 -2.18 -2.69 2.94
N PHE A 103 -1.25 -3.51 2.47
CA PHE A 103 -0.67 -3.39 1.14
C PHE A 103 -1.11 -4.54 0.24
N ASP A 104 -1.47 -4.18 -1.00
CA ASP A 104 -1.68 -5.11 -2.11
C ASP A 104 -0.66 -4.85 -3.21
N ILE A 105 0.58 -5.25 -2.93
CA ILE A 105 1.74 -5.10 -3.80
C ILE A 105 2.40 -6.45 -4.06
N ASP A 106 3.23 -6.53 -5.09
CA ASP A 106 3.97 -7.74 -5.43
C ASP A 106 5.28 -7.88 -4.62
N TRP A 107 6.09 -8.89 -4.96
CA TRP A 107 7.37 -9.14 -4.28
C TRP A 107 8.38 -8.01 -4.46
N GLN A 108 8.35 -7.30 -5.59
CA GLN A 108 9.28 -6.19 -5.87
C GLN A 108 8.95 -4.99 -4.99
N GLY A 109 7.66 -4.66 -4.88
CA GLY A 109 7.19 -3.62 -3.97
C GLY A 109 7.49 -3.99 -2.51
N THR A 110 7.25 -5.25 -2.12
CA THR A 110 7.51 -5.72 -0.75
C THR A 110 8.99 -5.64 -0.37
N GLN A 111 9.89 -5.90 -1.31
CA GLN A 111 11.33 -5.75 -1.11
C GLN A 111 11.71 -4.28 -0.90
N GLN A 112 11.23 -3.38 -1.77
CA GLN A 112 11.48 -1.93 -1.67
C GLN A 112 10.95 -1.36 -0.34
N LEU A 113 9.76 -1.77 0.11
CA LEU A 113 9.25 -1.36 1.43
C LEU A 113 10.20 -1.71 2.56
N GLY A 114 10.84 -2.89 2.49
CA GLY A 114 11.81 -3.34 3.48
C GLY A 114 13.09 -2.51 3.50
N GLU A 115 13.55 -2.06 2.33
CA GLU A 115 14.71 -1.17 2.22
C GLU A 115 14.47 0.19 2.87
N HIS A 116 13.21 0.63 2.96
CA HIS A 116 12.84 1.93 3.53
C HIS A 116 12.40 1.88 4.99
N LEU A 117 11.60 0.88 5.39
CA LEU A 117 10.89 0.86 6.69
C LEU A 117 10.76 -0.58 7.26
N GLU A 118 11.85 -1.35 7.31
CA GLU A 118 11.83 -2.74 7.80
C GLU A 118 11.25 -2.89 9.21
N ALA A 119 11.49 -1.92 10.10
CA ALA A 119 11.02 -1.98 11.49
C ALA A 119 9.49 -1.95 11.64
N ASP A 120 8.79 -1.36 10.66
CA ASP A 120 7.33 -1.22 10.65
C ASP A 120 6.64 -2.31 9.79
N LEU A 121 7.42 -3.15 9.09
CA LEU A 121 6.92 -4.05 8.04
C LEU A 121 6.64 -5.46 8.56
N ILE A 122 5.39 -5.88 8.43
CA ILE A 122 4.93 -7.25 8.70
C ILE A 122 4.54 -7.92 7.39
N ARG A 123 5.20 -9.04 7.09
CA ARG A 123 4.94 -9.86 5.90
C ARG A 123 4.21 -11.13 6.31
N VAL A 124 3.03 -11.38 5.75
CA VAL A 124 2.25 -12.60 5.99
C VAL A 124 2.04 -13.33 4.67
N PHE A 125 2.41 -14.61 4.65
CA PHE A 125 2.18 -15.51 3.52
C PHE A 125 1.11 -16.53 3.90
N ILE A 126 0.00 -16.53 3.17
CA ILE A 126 -1.14 -17.43 3.37
C ILE A 126 -0.89 -18.72 2.60
N LEU A 127 -0.86 -19.84 3.32
CA LEU A 127 -0.80 -21.19 2.76
C LEU A 127 -2.21 -21.74 2.46
N PRO A 128 -2.36 -22.60 1.44
CA PRO A 128 -3.62 -23.27 1.12
C PRO A 128 -4.07 -24.27 2.20
#